data_AF-A0A167CRR8-F1
#
_entry.id   AF-A0A167CRR8-F1
#
_cell.length_a   1.000
_cell.length_b   1.000
_cell.length_c   1.000
_cell.angle_alpha   90.00
_cell.angle_beta   90.00
_cell.angle_gamma   90.00
#
_symmetry.space_group_name_H-M   'P 1'
#
loop_
_entity.id
_entity.type
_entity.pdbx_description
1 polymer ?
#
loop_
_entity_poly.entity_id
_entity_poly.type
_entity_poly.pdbx_seq_one_letter_code
_entity_poly.pdbx_strand_id
1 'polypeptide(L)'
;MESRHYYARKATPTCQSPLKEKESYKWESESQAMAKRLQAQISKVISVCEREADIYEYLQYKLHEQQRFIIRSMQSRHIEEGEDKLYTFASELKSAGAKCIEIAQKGGWKDTKRTGRASVKVIWQGWLKLQAILEGYDLAKSLESDL
;
A
#
# COMPACT_ATOMS: atom_id res chain seq x y z
N MET A 1 -15.59 -21.99 -20.35
CA MET A 1 -16.89 -21.32 -20.09
C MET A 1 -16.69 -20.49 -18.82
N GLU A 2 -16.10 -19.30 -18.94
CA GLU A 2 -15.76 -18.47 -17.78
C GLU A 2 -16.83 -17.39 -17.60
N SER A 3 -17.65 -17.56 -16.57
CA SER A 3 -18.67 -16.59 -16.17
C SER A 3 -17.99 -15.39 -15.52
N ARG A 4 -17.84 -14.29 -16.26
CA ARG A 4 -17.42 -13.00 -15.73
C ARG A 4 -18.59 -12.36 -14.97
N HIS A 5 -18.65 -12.55 -13.67
CA HIS A 5 -19.57 -11.80 -12.81
C HIS A 5 -19.03 -10.38 -12.59
N TYR A 6 -19.36 -9.48 -13.52
CA TYR A 6 -19.19 -8.05 -13.32
C TYR A 6 -20.26 -7.55 -12.36
N TYR A 7 -19.88 -7.17 -11.14
CA TYR A 7 -20.75 -6.46 -10.23
C TYR A 7 -21.04 -5.05 -10.76
N ALA A 8 -22.14 -4.91 -11.48
CA ALA A 8 -22.68 -3.61 -11.90
C ALA A 8 -23.28 -2.90 -10.67
N ARG A 9 -22.65 -1.81 -10.20
CA ARG A 9 -23.38 -0.81 -9.40
C ARG A 9 -24.36 -0.10 -10.33
N LYS A 10 -25.56 0.22 -9.83
CA LYS A 10 -26.40 1.27 -10.46
C LYS A 10 -25.54 2.53 -10.58
N ALA A 11 -25.27 2.94 -11.82
CA ALA A 11 -24.43 4.08 -12.12
C ALA A 11 -25.07 5.35 -11.53
N THR A 12 -24.49 5.86 -10.45
CA THR A 12 -24.59 7.28 -10.11
C THR A 12 -23.67 8.04 -11.07
N PRO A 13 -24.00 9.29 -11.47
CA PRO A 13 -23.32 10.00 -12.57
C PRO A 13 -21.94 10.54 -12.14
N THR A 14 -21.08 9.71 -11.57
CA THR A 14 -19.68 10.06 -11.35
C THR A 14 -18.90 9.82 -12.63
N CYS A 15 -18.49 10.94 -13.24
CA CYS A 15 -17.43 11.10 -14.24
C CYS A 15 -17.15 9.86 -15.12
N GLN A 16 -17.81 9.80 -16.28
CA GLN A 16 -17.57 8.84 -17.35
C GLN A 16 -16.27 9.11 -18.13
N SER A 17 -15.28 9.76 -17.52
CA SER A 17 -14.02 9.97 -18.20
C SER A 17 -13.33 8.62 -18.44
N PRO A 18 -12.69 8.43 -19.61
CA PRO A 18 -11.84 7.28 -19.88
C PRO A 18 -10.88 7.01 -18.72
N LEU A 19 -10.67 5.73 -18.40
CA LEU A 19 -9.84 5.30 -17.26
C LEU A 19 -8.49 6.02 -17.22
N LYS A 20 -7.83 6.16 -18.38
CA LYS A 20 -6.52 6.78 -18.53
C LYS A 20 -6.46 8.27 -18.21
N GLU A 21 -7.60 8.95 -18.22
CA GLU A 21 -7.70 10.39 -17.92
C GLU A 21 -7.90 10.66 -16.42
N LYS A 22 -8.19 9.61 -15.65
CA LYS A 22 -8.34 9.74 -14.19
C LYS A 22 -6.97 9.77 -13.54
N GLU A 23 -6.80 10.63 -12.54
CA GLU A 23 -5.57 10.70 -11.74
C GLU A 23 -5.21 9.34 -11.11
N SER A 24 -6.22 8.54 -10.75
CA SER A 24 -6.04 7.19 -10.22
C SER A 24 -5.32 6.22 -11.16
N TYR A 25 -5.27 6.52 -12.47
CA TYR A 25 -4.55 5.70 -13.44
C TYR A 25 -3.03 5.69 -13.19
N LYS A 26 -2.50 6.66 -12.43
CA LYS A 26 -1.08 6.71 -12.04
C LYS A 26 -0.59 5.39 -11.45
N TRP A 27 -1.40 4.74 -10.61
CA TRP A 27 -1.03 3.49 -9.95
C TRP A 27 -0.82 2.33 -10.93
N GLU A 28 -1.71 2.23 -11.92
CA GLU A 28 -1.62 1.21 -12.98
C GLU A 28 -0.44 1.52 -13.92
N SER A 29 -0.30 2.77 -14.35
CA SER A 29 0.77 3.20 -15.25
C SER A 29 2.17 2.92 -14.67
N GLU A 30 2.40 3.25 -13.39
CA GLU A 30 3.66 2.96 -12.71
C GLU A 30 3.92 1.45 -12.60
N SER A 31 2.87 0.66 -12.35
CA SER A 31 2.99 -0.80 -12.28
C SER A 31 3.33 -1.42 -13.64
N GLN A 32 2.77 -0.89 -14.72
CA GLN A 32 3.12 -1.30 -16.09
C GLN A 32 4.57 -0.94 -16.43
N ALA A 33 5.00 0.26 -16.08
CA ALA A 33 6.40 0.69 -16.27
C ALA A 33 7.37 -0.20 -15.50
N MET A 34 7.05 -0.53 -14.24
CA MET A 34 7.84 -1.45 -13.42
C MET A 34 7.90 -2.86 -14.02
N ALA A 35 6.77 -3.40 -14.45
CA ALA A 35 6.71 -4.72 -15.09
C ALA A 35 7.56 -4.78 -16.37
N LYS A 36 7.53 -3.71 -17.19
CA LYS A 36 8.36 -3.61 -18.40
C LYS A 36 9.85 -3.59 -18.08
N ARG A 37 10.26 -2.92 -16.99
CA ARG A 37 11.66 -2.82 -16.56
C ARG A 37 12.18 -4.13 -15.95
N LEU A 38 11.38 -4.77 -15.10
CA LEU A 38 11.79 -5.95 -14.33
C LEU A 38 11.52 -7.28 -15.04
N GLN A 39 10.63 -7.29 -16.04
CA GLN A 39 10.33 -8.45 -16.88
C GLN A 39 10.04 -9.69 -16.02
N ALA A 40 10.78 -10.78 -16.20
CA ALA A 40 10.60 -12.03 -15.46
C ALA A 40 10.76 -11.88 -13.92
N GLN A 41 11.51 -10.88 -13.45
CA GLN A 41 11.71 -10.65 -12.02
C GLN A 41 10.48 -10.04 -11.33
N ILE A 42 9.48 -9.57 -12.09
CA ILE A 42 8.25 -8.99 -11.53
C ILE A 42 7.51 -9.97 -10.61
N SER A 43 7.64 -11.28 -10.87
CA SER A 43 7.08 -12.37 -10.06
C SER A 43 7.54 -12.36 -8.59
N LYS A 44 8.72 -11.79 -8.32
CA LYS A 44 9.31 -11.70 -6.98
C LYS A 44 8.97 -10.40 -6.25
N VAL A 45 8.33 -9.44 -6.93
CA VAL A 45 8.05 -8.11 -6.39
C VAL A 45 6.70 -8.09 -5.69
N ILE A 46 6.64 -7.42 -4.55
CA ILE A 46 5.39 -7.14 -3.83
C ILE A 46 5.20 -5.63 -3.82
N SER A 47 4.13 -5.14 -4.45
CA SER A 47 3.78 -3.72 -4.42
C SER A 47 3.15 -3.37 -3.07
N VAL A 48 3.76 -2.48 -2.29
CA VAL A 48 3.20 -2.00 -1.01
C VAL A 48 2.63 -0.60 -1.22
N CYS A 49 1.32 -0.44 -1.06
CA CYS A 49 0.64 0.82 -1.32
C CYS A 49 -0.24 1.25 -0.14
N GLU A 50 -0.42 2.56 -0.03
CA GLU A 50 -1.28 3.17 0.98
C GLU A 50 -2.77 3.14 0.59
N ARG A 51 -3.59 3.85 1.37
CA ARG A 51 -5.05 3.89 1.24
C ARG A 51 -5.55 4.42 -0.09
N GLU A 52 -4.83 5.35 -0.71
CA GLU A 52 -5.21 5.94 -1.99
C GLU A 52 -5.22 4.93 -3.13
N ALA A 53 -4.48 3.82 -2.99
CA ALA A 53 -4.45 2.76 -3.98
C ALA A 53 -5.59 1.73 -3.81
N ASP A 54 -6.47 1.86 -2.82
CA ASP A 54 -7.66 1.01 -2.65
C ASP A 54 -8.76 1.39 -3.67
N ILE A 55 -8.46 1.13 -4.94
CA ILE A 55 -9.29 1.44 -6.11
C ILE A 55 -9.57 0.14 -6.86
N TYR A 56 -10.83 -0.07 -7.29
CA TYR A 56 -11.26 -1.36 -7.84
C TYR A 56 -10.49 -1.71 -9.12
N GLU A 57 -10.33 -0.73 -10.01
CA GLU A 57 -9.64 -0.87 -11.28
C GLU A 57 -8.17 -1.30 -11.07
N TYR A 58 -7.50 -0.74 -10.06
CA TYR A 58 -6.12 -1.09 -9.76
C TYR A 58 -5.98 -2.49 -9.15
N LEU A 59 -6.90 -2.88 -8.24
CA LEU A 59 -6.95 -4.23 -7.69
C LEU A 59 -7.18 -5.27 -8.80
N GLN A 60 -8.14 -5.00 -9.69
CA GLN A 60 -8.46 -5.85 -10.83
C GLN A 60 -7.26 -6.00 -11.77
N TYR A 61 -6.56 -4.91 -12.09
CA TYR A 61 -5.33 -4.93 -12.87
C TYR A 61 -4.27 -5.84 -12.24
N LYS A 62 -3.99 -5.68 -10.94
CA LYS A 62 -2.99 -6.51 -10.25
C LYS A 62 -3.34 -8.00 -10.25
N LEU A 63 -4.62 -8.34 -10.10
CA LEU A 63 -5.09 -9.72 -10.19
C LEU A 63 -4.96 -10.27 -11.61
N HIS A 64 -5.36 -9.49 -12.62
CA HIS A 64 -5.27 -9.88 -14.03
C HIS A 64 -3.82 -10.16 -14.45
N GLU A 65 -2.89 -9.26 -14.08
CA GLU A 65 -1.46 -9.40 -14.38
C GLU A 65 -0.72 -10.37 -13.43
N GLN A 66 -1.45 -11.03 -12.51
CA GLN A 66 -0.89 -11.92 -11.49
C GLN A 66 0.27 -11.30 -10.69
N GLN A 67 0.20 -9.99 -10.41
CA GLN A 67 1.19 -9.27 -9.63
C GLN A 67 0.84 -9.33 -8.14
N ARG A 68 1.86 -9.48 -7.29
CA ARG A 68 1.69 -9.54 -5.83
C ARG A 68 1.60 -8.13 -5.25
N PHE A 69 0.70 -7.92 -4.30
CA PHE A 69 0.51 -6.61 -3.68
C PHE A 69 0.05 -6.70 -2.21
N ILE A 70 0.33 -5.63 -1.48
CA ILE A 70 -0.23 -5.31 -0.17
C ILE A 70 -0.77 -3.89 -0.28
N ILE A 71 -2.09 -3.75 -0.25
CA ILE A 71 -2.75 -2.45 -0.29
C ILE A 71 -3.48 -2.26 1.02
N ARG A 72 -3.24 -1.11 1.67
CA ARG A 72 -3.99 -0.75 2.87
C ARG A 72 -5.41 -0.39 2.48
N SER A 73 -6.40 -1.14 2.98
CA SER A 73 -7.80 -0.84 2.69
C SER A 73 -8.23 0.53 3.25
N MET A 74 -9.03 1.23 2.44
CA MET A 74 -9.75 2.47 2.71
C MET A 74 -11.26 2.24 2.71
N GLN A 75 -11.77 1.41 1.81
CA GLN A 75 -13.20 1.17 1.61
C GLN A 75 -13.62 -0.19 2.19
N SER A 76 -14.64 -0.20 3.05
CA SER A 76 -15.24 -1.45 3.55
C SER A 76 -16.17 -2.04 2.47
N ARG A 77 -15.61 -2.91 1.62
CA ARG A 77 -16.31 -3.55 0.49
C ARG A 77 -17.16 -4.73 0.98
N HIS A 78 -18.18 -5.12 0.21
CA HIS A 78 -18.90 -6.38 0.45
C HIS A 78 -18.03 -7.56 0.00
N ILE A 79 -18.09 -8.66 0.73
CA ILE A 79 -17.45 -9.93 0.39
C ILE A 79 -18.49 -10.76 -0.37
N GLU A 80 -18.07 -11.56 -1.35
CA GLU A 80 -18.99 -12.36 -2.16
C GLU A 80 -19.53 -13.57 -1.36
N GLU A 81 -18.67 -14.16 -0.55
CA GLU A 81 -18.93 -15.37 0.24
C GLU A 81 -19.70 -15.12 1.55
N GLY A 82 -20.08 -13.87 1.85
CA GLY A 82 -20.75 -13.53 3.10
C GLY A 82 -21.63 -12.28 3.00
N GLU A 83 -22.54 -12.13 3.95
CA GLU A 83 -23.46 -10.99 4.03
C GLU A 83 -22.77 -9.71 4.53
N ASP A 84 -21.64 -9.87 5.23
CA ASP A 84 -20.94 -8.77 5.90
C ASP A 84 -19.97 -8.01 4.99
N LYS A 85 -19.70 -6.77 5.41
CA LYS A 85 -18.62 -5.97 4.81
C LYS A 85 -17.26 -6.37 5.37
N LEU A 86 -16.23 -6.11 4.59
CA LEU A 86 -14.83 -6.46 4.85
C LEU A 86 -14.37 -6.18 6.29
N TYR A 87 -14.66 -5.00 6.84
CA TYR A 87 -14.19 -4.65 8.18
C TYR A 87 -14.97 -5.36 9.29
N THR A 88 -16.28 -5.52 9.13
CA THR A 88 -17.12 -6.29 10.08
C THR A 88 -16.62 -7.73 10.12
N PHE A 89 -16.54 -8.36 8.95
CA PHE A 89 -16.02 -9.71 8.80
C PHE A 89 -14.63 -9.87 9.43
N ALA A 90 -13.69 -8.97 9.11
CA ALA A 90 -12.33 -9.03 9.66
C ALA A 90 -12.27 -8.88 11.19
N SER A 91 -13.21 -8.15 11.80
CA SER A 91 -13.26 -7.95 13.25
C SER A 91 -13.76 -9.17 14.02
N GLU A 92 -14.54 -10.03 13.37
CA GLU A 92 -15.10 -11.26 13.95
C GLU A 92 -14.15 -12.46 13.81
N LEU A 93 -13.15 -12.36 12.93
CA LEU A 93 -12.14 -13.40 12.76
C LEU A 93 -11.37 -13.64 14.06
N LYS A 94 -11.18 -14.93 14.38
CA LYS A 94 -10.32 -15.34 15.49
C LYS A 94 -8.90 -14.79 15.26
N SER A 95 -8.42 -13.99 16.21
CA SER A 95 -7.06 -13.45 16.17
C SER A 95 -6.03 -14.59 16.05
N ALA A 96 -5.17 -14.49 15.04
CA ALA A 96 -4.05 -15.41 14.85
C ALA A 96 -2.92 -15.23 15.88
N GLY A 97 -2.91 -14.08 16.57
CA GLY A 97 -1.90 -13.72 17.55
C GLY A 97 -1.73 -12.21 17.65
N ALA A 98 -0.91 -11.78 18.61
CA ALA A 98 -0.52 -10.39 18.76
C ALA A 98 1.01 -10.28 18.69
N LYS A 99 1.51 -9.25 18.01
CA LYS A 99 2.94 -8.94 17.95
C LYS A 99 3.15 -7.50 18.37
N CYS A 100 3.92 -7.30 19.43
CA CYS A 100 4.43 -5.99 19.79
C CYS A 100 5.54 -5.61 18.79
N ILE A 101 5.43 -4.43 18.20
CA ILE A 101 6.46 -3.87 17.32
C ILE A 101 7.00 -2.64 18.01
N GLU A 102 8.28 -2.66 18.37
CA GLU A 102 8.97 -1.48 18.88
C GLU A 102 9.28 -0.57 17.71
N ILE A 103 8.65 0.61 17.70
CA ILE A 103 8.91 1.60 16.67
C ILE A 103 10.03 2.50 17.17
N ALA A 104 11.25 2.18 16.73
CA ALA A 104 12.45 2.94 17.06
C ALA A 104 12.30 4.40 16.62
N GLN A 105 12.40 5.29 17.59
CA GLN A 105 12.12 6.69 17.43
C GLN A 105 13.39 7.49 17.14
N LYS A 106 13.69 7.73 15.86
CA LYS A 106 14.40 8.97 15.48
C LYS A 106 13.46 10.20 15.53
N GLY A 107 12.16 9.99 15.75
CA GLY A 107 11.12 11.01 15.82
C GLY A 107 11.08 11.84 17.10
N GLY A 108 11.85 11.49 18.14
CA GLY A 108 11.95 12.29 19.37
C GLY A 108 10.87 12.03 20.44
N TRP A 109 10.21 10.88 20.43
CA TRP A 109 9.43 10.40 21.57
C TRP A 109 10.33 10.27 22.76
N LYS A 110 9.71 10.51 23.91
CA LYS A 110 10.29 10.17 25.20
C LYS A 110 9.46 9.15 25.97
N ASP A 111 8.40 8.60 25.35
CA ASP A 111 7.37 7.75 25.96
C ASP A 111 7.03 8.15 27.41
N THR A 112 6.84 9.45 27.64
CA THR A 112 6.72 10.00 29.01
C THR A 112 5.52 9.44 29.76
N LYS A 113 4.49 8.98 29.04
CA LYS A 113 3.27 8.39 29.59
C LYS A 113 3.32 6.86 29.64
N ARG A 114 4.43 6.23 29.25
CA ARG A 114 4.65 4.77 29.24
C ARG A 114 3.54 4.00 28.53
N THR A 115 3.05 4.56 27.43
CA THR A 115 1.94 3.97 26.69
C THR A 115 2.42 2.95 25.66
N GLY A 116 3.73 2.88 25.39
CA GLY A 116 4.29 2.01 24.35
C GLY A 116 3.84 2.41 22.93
N ARG A 117 3.17 3.56 22.79
CA ARG A 117 2.45 3.97 21.57
C ARG A 117 2.87 5.36 21.11
N ALA A 118 3.71 5.40 20.08
CA ALA A 118 4.02 6.61 19.33
C ALA A 118 2.85 7.00 18.41
N SER A 119 2.55 8.30 18.26
CA SER A 119 1.58 8.74 17.26
C SER A 119 2.17 8.62 15.84
N VAL A 120 1.31 8.45 14.84
CA VAL A 120 1.69 8.30 13.42
C VAL A 120 2.65 9.42 12.98
N LYS A 121 2.41 10.66 13.43
CA LYS A 121 3.29 11.81 13.17
C LYS A 121 4.73 11.56 13.62
N VAL A 122 4.93 11.00 14.81
CA VAL A 122 6.27 10.83 15.38
C VAL A 122 7.01 9.68 14.70
N ILE A 123 6.29 8.63 14.29
CA ILE A 123 6.84 7.53 13.48
C ILE A 123 7.32 8.08 12.14
N TRP A 124 6.49 8.89 11.48
CA TRP A 124 6.80 9.49 10.18
C TRP A 124 7.99 10.47 10.25
N GLN A 125 8.07 11.27 11.31
CA GLN A 125 9.23 12.13 11.58
C GLN A 125 10.51 11.32 11.82
N GLY A 126 10.41 10.16 12.47
CA GLY A 126 11.53 9.25 12.67
C GLY A 126 12.02 8.63 11.37
N TRP A 127 11.10 8.21 10.51
CA TRP A 127 11.40 7.72 9.17
C TRP A 127 12.11 8.75 8.31
N LEU A 128 11.58 9.99 8.24
CA LEU A 128 12.18 11.06 7.44
C LEU A 128 13.62 11.38 7.86
N LYS A 129 13.88 11.41 9.17
CA LYS A 129 15.24 11.61 9.71
C LYS A 129 16.17 10.45 9.38
N LEU A 130 15.67 9.21 9.35
CA LEU A 130 16.46 8.06 8.96
C LEU A 130 16.86 8.16 7.48
N GLN A 131 15.92 8.53 6.61
CA GLN A 131 16.17 8.73 5.19
C GLN A 131 17.29 9.75 4.95
N ALA A 132 17.23 10.93 5.60
CA ALA A 132 18.25 11.96 5.46
C ALA A 132 19.65 11.50 5.93
N ILE A 133 19.72 10.66 6.97
CA ILE A 133 20.99 10.10 7.44
C ILE A 133 21.56 9.09 6.44
N LEU A 134 20.71 8.25 5.85
CA LEU A 134 21.13 7.28 4.84
C LEU A 134 21.64 7.99 3.58
N GLU A 135 20.92 9.01 3.11
CA GLU A 135 21.36 9.84 1.98
C GLU A 135 22.70 10.51 2.25
N GLY A 136 22.90 11.08 3.46
CA GLY A 136 24.17 11.68 3.84
C GLY A 136 25.31 10.67 3.95
N TYR A 137 25.04 9.46 4.44
CA TYR A 137 26.02 8.38 4.50
C TYR A 137 26.42 7.90 3.12
N ASP A 138 25.46 7.69 2.22
CA ASP A 138 25.74 7.26 0.85
C ASP A 138 26.56 8.32 0.10
N LEU A 139 26.26 9.61 0.31
CA LEU A 139 27.04 10.72 -0.23
C LEU A 139 28.47 10.77 0.31
N ALA A 140 28.66 10.60 1.63
CA ALA A 140 29.99 10.57 2.22
C ALA A 140 30.81 9.40 1.66
N LYS A 141 30.17 8.25 1.49
CA LYS A 141 30.79 7.06 0.94
C LYS A 141 31.16 7.22 -0.54
N SER A 142 30.36 7.93 -1.34
CA SER A 142 30.72 8.23 -2.74
C SER A 142 31.91 9.18 -2.84
N LEU A 143 32.03 10.14 -1.92
CA LEU A 143 33.16 11.07 -1.89
C LEU A 143 34.47 10.39 -1.47
N GLU A 144 34.41 9.36 -0.62
CA GLU A 144 35.59 8.54 -0.27
C GLU A 144 36.04 7.64 -1.43
N SER A 145 35.13 7.23 -2.33
CA SER A 145 35.50 6.43 -3.51
C SER A 145 36.07 7.25 -4.66
N ASP A 146 35.89 8.57 -4.64
CA ASP A 146 36.38 9.50 -5.65
C ASP A 146 37.76 10.12 -5.31
N LEU A 147 38.37 9.71 -4.18
CA LEU A 147 39.72 10.07 -3.72
C LEU A 147 40.72 8.92 -3.96
#